data_AF-A0A3M1FQB7-F1
#
_entry.id   AF-A0A3M1FQB7-F1
#
_cell.length_a   1.000
_cell.length_b   1.000
_cell.length_c   1.000
_cell.angle_alpha   90.00
_cell.angle_beta   90.00
_cell.angle_gamma   90.00
#
_symmetry.space_group_name_H-M   'P 1'
#
loop_
_entity.id
_entity.type
_entity.pdbx_description
1 polymer ?
#
loop_
_entity_poly.entity_id
_entity_poly.type
_entity_poly.pdbx_seq_one_letter_code
_entity_poly.pdbx_strand_id
1 'polypeptide(L)'
;MRRLKKLKNHLILFASGVPKRMVNRKAPAFPIYIFHHIPKCGGASTLRILSHWFIMIGDNRIGWSARYPEPVDLKRLNSAYCLYGHFDLDGYHLFERYPEVVGNPDFRLITFLRDPLSVKLSLYRYEREHGRTSMTLEEHLFKNYLANIFPVTNENYEEVLDQYFFVGVTESLPECMHYLAGVLNKKCPNIPVLNRTNTDSRQFASLTSEIVKRFRSENSLDYAIYDYACRRMRETLSLAGVNTTS
;
A
#
# COMPACT_ATOMS: atom_id res chain seq x y z
N MET A 1 -4.54 -41.17 -6.86
CA MET A 1 -5.27 -40.39 -7.89
C MET A 1 -6.27 -39.43 -7.25
N ARG A 2 -5.84 -38.23 -6.82
CA ARG A 2 -6.75 -37.15 -6.40
C ARG A 2 -6.40 -35.88 -7.17
N ARG A 3 -7.43 -35.31 -7.78
CA ARG A 3 -7.43 -34.21 -8.76
C ARG A 3 -6.73 -32.95 -8.24
N LEU A 4 -5.55 -32.65 -8.77
CA LEU A 4 -5.01 -31.28 -8.83
C LEU A 4 -5.87 -30.47 -9.80
N LYS A 5 -6.90 -29.80 -9.28
CA LYS A 5 -7.62 -28.77 -10.04
C LYS A 5 -6.65 -27.62 -10.31
N LYS A 6 -6.31 -27.43 -11.58
CA LYS A 6 -5.61 -26.28 -12.15
C LYS A 6 -6.25 -24.97 -11.67
N LEU A 7 -5.65 -24.32 -10.67
CA LEU A 7 -5.75 -22.87 -10.52
C LEU A 7 -4.95 -22.28 -11.69
N LYS A 8 -5.66 -21.80 -12.71
CA LYS A 8 -5.07 -20.94 -13.74
C LYS A 8 -4.66 -19.64 -13.05
N ASN A 9 -3.45 -19.61 -12.51
CA ASN A 9 -2.79 -18.38 -12.10
C ASN A 9 -2.72 -17.49 -13.35
N HIS A 10 -3.54 -16.44 -13.39
CA HIS A 10 -3.24 -15.27 -14.21
C HIS A 10 -1.97 -14.67 -13.61
N LEU A 11 -0.83 -15.12 -14.10
CA LEU A 11 0.46 -14.50 -13.83
C LEU A 11 0.39 -13.12 -14.47
N ILE A 12 0.02 -12.10 -13.69
CA ILE A 12 0.22 -10.71 -14.09
C ILE A 12 1.74 -10.55 -14.10
N LEU A 13 2.33 -10.62 -15.30
CA LEU A 13 3.74 -10.34 -15.52
C LEU A 13 3.96 -8.85 -15.29
N PHE A 14 4.37 -8.51 -14.08
CA PHE A 14 4.91 -7.19 -13.76
C PHE A 14 6.31 -7.12 -14.35
N ALA A 15 6.44 -6.50 -15.52
CA ALA A 15 7.74 -6.21 -16.10
C ALA A 15 8.43 -5.09 -15.28
N SER A 16 9.66 -5.32 -14.86
CA SER A 16 10.52 -4.26 -14.32
C SER A 16 10.96 -3.34 -15.47
N GLY A 17 10.75 -2.03 -15.30
CA GLY A 17 11.15 -1.01 -16.27
C GLY A 17 10.11 -0.72 -17.38
N VAL A 18 10.16 0.49 -17.94
CA VAL A 18 9.29 0.93 -19.03
C VAL A 18 9.82 0.38 -20.37
N PRO A 19 9.09 -0.49 -21.10
CA PRO A 19 9.50 -0.90 -22.43
C PRO A 19 9.67 0.32 -23.35
N LYS A 20 10.78 0.41 -24.11
CA LYS A 20 11.09 1.55 -25.01
C LYS A 20 9.97 1.90 -26.01
N ARG A 21 8.98 1.03 -26.22
CA ARG A 21 7.88 1.19 -27.20
C ARG A 21 6.48 1.42 -26.61
N MET A 22 6.33 1.54 -25.29
CA MET A 22 5.03 1.82 -24.69
C MET A 22 4.97 3.25 -24.16
N VAL A 23 4.82 4.23 -25.06
CA VAL A 23 4.24 5.53 -24.69
C VAL A 23 2.85 5.55 -25.31
N ASN A 24 1.80 5.50 -24.47
CA ASN A 24 0.45 5.73 -24.96
C ASN A 24 0.29 7.23 -25.28
N ARG A 25 0.68 7.63 -26.50
CA ARG A 25 0.66 9.03 -26.96
C ARG A 25 -0.73 9.68 -26.97
N LYS A 26 -1.81 8.91 -26.76
CA LYS A 26 -3.19 9.42 -26.76
C LYS A 26 -3.68 9.84 -25.37
N ALA A 27 -3.01 9.44 -24.29
CA ALA A 27 -3.40 9.84 -22.95
C ALA A 27 -2.89 11.26 -22.62
N PRO A 28 -3.65 12.05 -21.85
CA PRO A 28 -3.17 13.31 -21.30
C PRO A 28 -1.83 13.16 -20.59
N ALA A 29 -1.01 14.22 -20.59
CA ALA A 29 0.25 14.23 -19.87
C ALA A 29 0.04 14.00 -18.36
N PHE A 30 -0.99 14.62 -17.78
CA PHE A 30 -1.25 14.63 -16.35
C PHE A 30 -2.71 14.30 -16.02
N PRO A 31 -3.01 13.88 -14.78
CA PRO A 31 -2.06 13.57 -13.70
C PRO A 31 -1.36 12.21 -13.90
N ILE A 32 -0.12 12.08 -13.45
CA ILE A 32 0.58 10.79 -13.33
C ILE A 32 0.23 10.17 -11.97
N TYR A 33 -0.09 8.88 -11.94
CA TYR A 33 -0.48 8.18 -10.72
C TYR A 33 0.72 7.48 -10.10
N ILE A 34 0.80 7.50 -8.77
CA ILE A 34 1.81 6.79 -8.00
C ILE A 34 1.11 6.04 -6.88
N PHE A 35 1.25 4.72 -6.86
CA PHE A 35 0.82 3.88 -5.75
C PHE A 35 2.00 3.60 -4.82
N HIS A 36 2.04 4.31 -3.69
CA HIS A 36 2.99 4.02 -2.62
C HIS A 36 2.56 2.72 -1.92
N HIS A 37 3.18 1.61 -2.33
CA HIS A 37 2.79 0.28 -1.88
C HIS A 37 3.47 -0.05 -0.56
N ILE A 38 2.72 0.05 0.53
CA ILE A 38 3.18 -0.37 1.86
C ILE A 38 3.02 -1.89 1.98
N PRO A 39 4.09 -2.64 2.30
CA PRO A 39 3.99 -4.08 2.46
C PRO A 39 2.94 -4.47 3.50
N LYS A 40 2.15 -5.49 3.17
CA LYS A 40 1.10 -6.08 4.03
C LYS A 40 -0.15 -5.23 4.27
N CYS A 41 -0.27 -4.08 3.60
CA CYS A 41 -1.48 -3.26 3.58
C CYS A 41 -2.36 -3.51 2.34
N GLY A 42 -2.61 -4.79 2.01
CA GLY A 42 -3.51 -5.16 0.91
C GLY A 42 -2.99 -4.86 -0.51
N GLY A 43 -1.74 -4.43 -0.67
CA GLY A 43 -1.28 -3.88 -1.94
C GLY A 43 -1.26 -4.84 -3.13
N ALA A 44 -1.17 -6.16 -2.93
CA ALA A 44 -1.34 -7.12 -4.04
C ALA A 44 -2.76 -7.07 -4.65
N SER A 45 -3.79 -6.92 -3.82
CA SER A 45 -5.18 -6.76 -4.26
C SER A 45 -5.37 -5.41 -4.95
N THR A 46 -4.82 -4.35 -4.35
CA THR A 46 -4.84 -3.00 -4.90
C THR A 46 -4.16 -2.92 -6.27
N LEU A 47 -2.96 -3.46 -6.40
CA LEU A 47 -2.22 -3.51 -7.68
C LEU A 47 -3.03 -4.21 -8.76
N ARG A 48 -3.69 -5.33 -8.43
CA ARG A 48 -4.55 -6.03 -9.37
C ARG A 48 -5.69 -5.14 -9.85
N ILE A 49 -6.36 -4.42 -8.96
CA ILE A 49 -7.45 -3.50 -9.30
C ILE A 49 -6.94 -2.33 -10.14
N LEU A 50 -5.86 -1.66 -9.71
CA LEU A 50 -5.25 -0.54 -10.44
C LEU A 50 -4.78 -0.94 -11.84
N SER A 51 -4.35 -2.19 -12.03
CA SER A 51 -3.94 -2.70 -13.35
C SER A 51 -5.10 -2.79 -14.37
N HIS A 52 -6.36 -2.71 -13.92
CA HIS A 52 -7.51 -2.55 -14.82
C HIS A 52 -7.67 -1.11 -15.32
N TRP A 53 -7.06 -0.13 -14.65
CA TRP A 53 -7.23 1.31 -14.95
C TRP A 53 -5.99 1.93 -15.60
N PHE A 54 -4.81 1.38 -15.30
CA PHE A 54 -3.52 1.95 -15.63
C PHE A 54 -2.53 0.89 -16.16
N ILE A 55 -1.54 1.36 -16.90
CA ILE A 55 -0.32 0.63 -17.21
C ILE A 55 0.58 0.72 -15.97
N MET A 56 0.78 -0.40 -15.28
CA MET A 56 1.56 -0.44 -14.05
C MET A 56 3.06 -0.47 -14.34
N ILE A 57 3.82 0.45 -13.74
CA ILE A 57 5.28 0.48 -13.80
C ILE A 57 5.85 0.18 -12.41
N GLY A 58 6.60 -0.90 -12.28
CA GLY A 58 7.19 -1.29 -11.02
C GLY A 58 8.55 -0.65 -10.79
N ASP A 59 8.73 -0.06 -9.60
CA ASP A 59 9.98 0.45 -9.08
C ASP A 59 10.20 -0.09 -7.66
N ASN A 60 10.62 -1.34 -7.60
CA ASN A 60 10.86 -2.05 -6.34
C ASN A 60 12.34 -2.38 -6.23
N ARG A 61 12.81 -2.54 -4.98
CA ARG A 61 14.12 -3.13 -4.70
C ARG A 61 14.30 -4.48 -5.39
N ILE A 62 15.56 -4.80 -5.70
CA ILE A 62 15.91 -6.06 -6.36
C ILE A 62 15.88 -7.18 -5.31
N GLY A 63 14.80 -7.97 -5.34
CA GLY A 63 14.58 -9.06 -4.39
C GLY A 63 14.51 -8.55 -2.94
N TRP A 64 15.41 -9.04 -2.10
CA TRP A 64 15.55 -8.64 -0.68
C TRP A 64 16.79 -7.81 -0.42
N SER A 65 17.52 -7.42 -1.47
CA SER A 65 18.66 -6.53 -1.30
C SER A 65 18.18 -5.13 -0.93
N ALA A 66 19.02 -4.38 -0.21
CA ALA A 66 18.83 -2.95 0.00
C ALA A 66 19.15 -2.11 -1.25
N ARG A 67 19.09 -2.72 -2.44
CA ARG A 67 19.45 -2.09 -3.72
C ARG A 67 18.21 -1.85 -4.56
N TYR A 68 18.02 -0.60 -4.93
CA TYR A 68 17.06 -0.21 -5.97
C TYR A 68 17.74 -0.13 -7.33
N PRO A 69 16.98 -0.35 -8.42
CA PRO A 69 17.42 0.06 -9.75
C PRO A 69 17.49 1.59 -9.86
N GLU A 70 17.94 2.09 -10.99
CA GLU A 70 17.81 3.52 -11.33
C GLU A 70 16.34 3.96 -11.25
N PRO A 71 16.04 5.15 -10.71
CA PRO A 71 14.70 5.70 -10.68
C PRO A 71 14.04 5.73 -12.07
N VAL A 72 12.74 5.54 -12.11
CA VAL A 72 11.96 5.64 -13.34
C VAL A 72 11.88 7.12 -13.74
N ASP A 73 12.26 7.43 -14.98
CA ASP A 73 12.09 8.78 -15.52
C ASP A 73 10.59 9.13 -15.66
N LEU A 74 10.07 9.92 -14.70
CA LEU A 74 8.67 10.30 -14.63
C LEU A 74 8.21 11.12 -15.85
N LYS A 75 9.12 11.80 -16.57
CA LYS A 75 8.81 12.58 -17.78
C LYS A 75 8.36 11.68 -18.94
N ARG A 76 8.62 10.38 -18.85
CA ARG A 76 8.20 9.38 -19.84
C ARG A 76 6.84 8.76 -19.51
N LEU A 77 6.28 9.08 -18.35
CA LEU A 77 4.96 8.64 -17.93
C LEU A 77 3.91 9.71 -18.27
N ASN A 78 2.66 9.29 -18.27
CA ASN A 78 1.51 10.17 -18.48
C ASN A 78 0.29 9.60 -17.73
N SER A 79 -0.91 10.15 -17.95
CA SER A 79 -2.11 9.78 -17.19
C SER A 79 -2.62 8.35 -17.43
N ALA A 80 -2.03 7.59 -18.36
CA ALA A 80 -2.31 6.17 -18.52
C ALA A 80 -1.49 5.28 -17.57
N TYR A 81 -0.47 5.81 -16.90
CA TYR A 81 0.47 5.03 -16.10
C TYR A 81 0.21 5.18 -14.60
N CYS A 82 0.58 4.13 -13.87
CA CYS A 82 0.67 4.16 -12.42
C CYS A 82 2.02 3.55 -12.01
N LEU A 83 2.92 4.38 -11.46
CA LEU A 83 4.15 3.91 -10.85
C LEU A 83 3.80 3.24 -9.51
N TYR A 84 4.45 2.14 -9.16
CA TYR A 84 4.30 1.54 -7.84
C TYR A 84 5.61 0.97 -7.32
N GLY A 85 5.78 1.03 -6.00
CA GLY A 85 6.99 0.54 -5.34
C GLY A 85 6.82 0.45 -3.83
N HIS A 86 7.59 -0.42 -3.21
CA HIS A 86 7.90 -0.31 -1.78
C HIS A 86 9.00 0.76 -1.65
N PHE A 87 8.74 1.85 -0.93
CA PHE A 87 9.70 2.94 -0.69
C PHE A 87 10.02 3.03 0.81
N ASP A 88 10.54 1.92 1.34
CA ASP A 88 10.59 1.62 2.78
C ASP A 88 12.02 1.64 3.38
N LEU A 89 13.02 2.10 2.62
CA LEU A 89 14.43 2.16 3.06
C LEU A 89 14.95 3.60 2.98
N ASP A 90 15.81 3.96 3.94
CA ASP A 90 16.53 5.24 3.97
C ASP A 90 17.26 5.50 2.65
N GLY A 91 17.14 6.72 2.12
CA GLY A 91 17.64 7.12 0.80
C GLY A 91 16.78 6.66 -0.38
N TYR A 92 15.70 5.91 -0.11
CA TYR A 92 14.76 5.38 -1.09
C TYR A 92 13.30 5.56 -0.67
N HIS A 93 13.01 6.38 0.34
CA HIS A 93 11.64 6.78 0.63
C HIS A 93 11.06 7.55 -0.55
N LEU A 94 9.73 7.55 -0.69
CA LEU A 94 9.08 8.03 -1.91
C LEU A 94 9.53 9.45 -2.28
N PHE A 95 9.62 10.34 -1.30
CA PHE A 95 9.98 11.74 -1.51
C PHE A 95 11.49 11.99 -1.61
N GLU A 96 12.32 11.06 -1.13
CA GLU A 96 13.76 11.07 -1.41
C GLU A 96 14.03 10.61 -2.84
N ARG A 97 13.29 9.60 -3.29
CA ARG A 97 13.47 8.97 -4.59
C ARG A 97 12.83 9.76 -5.73
N TYR A 98 11.73 10.46 -5.46
CA TYR A 98 10.98 11.27 -6.42
C TYR A 98 10.57 12.61 -5.78
N PRO A 99 11.53 13.51 -5.50
CA PRO A 99 11.26 14.78 -4.83
C PRO A 99 10.30 15.68 -5.62
N GLU A 100 10.23 15.57 -6.94
CA GLU A 100 9.36 16.37 -7.80
C GLU A 100 7.85 16.10 -7.62
N VAL A 101 7.50 15.05 -6.88
CA VAL A 101 6.13 14.63 -6.60
C VAL A 101 5.52 15.42 -5.43
N VAL A 102 6.36 15.88 -4.50
CA VAL A 102 5.94 16.58 -3.28
C VAL A 102 5.26 17.90 -3.65
N GLY A 103 4.03 18.08 -3.19
CA GLY A 103 3.24 19.31 -3.42
C GLY A 103 2.87 19.58 -4.88
N ASN A 104 3.12 18.65 -5.81
CA ASN A 104 2.93 18.87 -7.23
C ASN A 104 1.58 18.29 -7.71
N PRO A 105 0.63 19.12 -8.19
CA PRO A 105 -0.71 18.69 -8.59
C PRO A 105 -0.73 17.81 -9.85
N ASP A 106 0.37 17.76 -10.60
CA ASP A 106 0.54 16.87 -11.75
C ASP A 106 0.68 15.39 -11.34
N PHE A 107 0.87 15.11 -10.05
CA PHE A 107 0.94 13.76 -9.51
C PHE A 107 -0.22 13.47 -8.57
N ARG A 108 -0.73 12.23 -8.64
CA ARG A 108 -1.76 11.72 -7.72
C ARG A 108 -1.22 10.53 -6.96
N LEU A 109 -0.86 10.78 -5.71
CA LEU A 109 -0.38 9.79 -4.77
C LEU A 109 -1.53 8.98 -4.17
N ILE A 110 -1.45 7.66 -4.27
CA ILE A 110 -2.41 6.72 -3.69
C ILE A 110 -1.64 5.82 -2.72
N THR A 111 -2.20 5.58 -1.54
CA THR A 111 -1.69 4.53 -0.64
C THR A 111 -2.83 3.84 0.10
N PHE A 112 -2.53 2.71 0.71
CA PHE A 112 -3.43 1.97 1.57
C PHE A 112 -2.70 1.60 2.85
N LEU A 113 -3.36 1.87 3.98
CA LEU A 113 -2.92 1.47 5.30
C LEU A 113 -3.71 0.27 5.79
N ARG A 114 -3.36 -0.18 6.98
CA ARG A 114 -3.99 -1.30 7.68
C ARG A 114 -3.68 -1.15 9.17
N ASP A 115 -4.54 -1.71 10.02
CA ASP A 115 -4.30 -1.71 11.48
C ASP A 115 -2.84 -2.12 11.80
N PRO A 116 -2.09 -1.30 12.58
CA PRO A 116 -0.67 -1.52 12.84
C PRO A 116 -0.33 -2.92 13.35
N LEU A 117 -1.12 -3.45 14.29
CA LEU A 117 -0.89 -4.79 14.84
C LEU A 117 -1.07 -5.87 13.77
N SER A 118 -2.14 -5.75 12.98
CA SER A 118 -2.42 -6.62 11.84
C SER A 118 -1.31 -6.60 10.78
N VAL A 119 -0.71 -5.43 10.52
CA VAL A 119 0.45 -5.30 9.62
C VAL A 119 1.64 -6.07 10.16
N LYS A 120 2.00 -5.84 11.43
CA LYS A 120 3.17 -6.47 12.05
C LYS A 120 3.05 -7.99 12.14
N LEU A 121 1.86 -8.50 12.46
CA LEU A 121 1.59 -9.94 12.47
C LEU A 121 1.66 -10.55 11.07
N SER A 122 1.09 -9.86 10.08
CA SER A 122 1.16 -10.31 8.68
C SER A 122 2.59 -10.30 8.15
N LEU A 123 3.40 -9.30 8.53
CA LEU A 123 4.81 -9.20 8.16
C LEU A 123 5.63 -10.31 8.82
N TYR A 124 5.50 -10.50 10.14
CA TYR A 124 6.18 -11.56 10.89
C TYR A 124 5.93 -12.93 10.26
N ARG A 125 4.66 -13.28 10.05
CA ARG A 125 4.29 -14.57 9.45
C ARG A 125 4.93 -14.75 8.07
N TYR A 126 4.87 -13.72 7.25
CA TYR A 126 5.46 -13.75 5.92
C TYR A 126 6.98 -13.95 5.97
N GLU A 127 7.68 -13.22 6.84
CA GLU A 127 9.12 -13.35 7.01
C GLU A 127 9.51 -14.73 7.55
N ARG A 128 8.76 -15.27 8.52
CA ARG A 128 8.96 -16.64 9.03
C ARG A 128 8.76 -17.70 7.96
N GLU A 129 7.66 -17.62 7.19
CA GLU A 129 7.36 -18.55 6.09
C GLU A 129 8.44 -18.56 5.00
N HIS A 130 9.18 -17.46 4.86
CA HIS A 130 10.24 -17.30 3.86
C HIS A 130 11.65 -17.37 4.45
N GLY A 131 11.79 -17.78 5.72
CA GLY A 131 13.09 -17.93 6.38
C GLY A 131 13.87 -16.62 6.54
N ARG A 132 13.19 -15.48 6.65
CA ARG A 132 13.80 -14.14 6.69
C ARG A 132 13.96 -13.54 8.07
N THR A 133 13.36 -14.15 9.07
CA THR A 133 13.53 -13.73 10.45
C THR A 133 13.65 -14.93 11.37
N SER A 134 14.65 -14.89 12.25
CA SER A 134 14.82 -15.81 13.37
C SER A 134 14.21 -15.25 14.65
N MET A 135 13.79 -13.98 14.66
CA MET A 135 13.19 -13.31 15.82
C MET A 135 11.94 -14.05 16.29
N THR A 136 11.67 -13.93 17.59
CA THR A 136 10.37 -14.25 18.17
C THR A 136 9.32 -13.25 17.71
N LEU A 137 8.04 -13.59 17.90
CA LEU A 137 6.95 -12.67 17.59
C LEU A 137 7.07 -11.39 18.43
N GLU A 138 7.36 -11.52 19.72
CA GLU A 138 7.44 -10.38 20.63
C GLU A 138 8.56 -9.39 20.24
N GLU A 139 9.76 -9.88 19.93
CA GLU A 139 10.86 -9.05 19.44
C GLU A 139 10.52 -8.33 18.13
N HIS A 140 9.76 -8.98 17.25
CA HIS A 140 9.38 -8.40 15.97
C HIS A 140 8.31 -7.31 16.11
N LEU A 141 7.49 -7.31 17.15
CA LEU A 141 6.32 -6.42 17.27
C LEU A 141 6.70 -4.95 17.52
N PHE A 142 7.66 -4.65 18.39
CA PHE A 142 7.82 -3.30 18.96
C PHE A 142 8.70 -2.35 18.12
N LYS A 143 8.18 -1.89 16.98
CA LYS A 143 8.79 -0.82 16.17
C LYS A 143 7.72 -0.17 15.28
N ASN A 144 7.59 1.17 15.37
CA ASN A 144 6.74 1.98 14.49
C ASN A 144 7.12 1.74 13.02
N TYR A 145 6.35 0.92 12.33
CA TYR A 145 6.60 0.44 10.99
C TYR A 145 6.07 1.42 9.95
N LEU A 146 4.83 1.90 10.11
CA LEU A 146 4.24 2.88 9.21
C LEU A 146 5.00 4.20 9.26
N ALA A 147 5.32 4.68 10.47
CA ALA A 147 6.08 5.91 10.66
C ALA A 147 7.45 5.87 9.96
N ASN A 148 8.12 4.72 9.99
CA ASN A 148 9.40 4.50 9.32
C ASN A 148 9.28 4.46 7.78
N ILE A 149 8.13 4.04 7.23
CA ILE A 149 7.94 4.03 5.77
C ILE A 149 7.61 5.42 5.23
N PHE A 150 6.91 6.24 5.99
CA PHE A 150 6.59 7.63 5.64
C PHE A 150 7.67 8.65 6.02
N PRO A 151 8.85 8.20 6.48
CA PRO A 151 9.67 8.86 7.52
C PRO A 151 9.02 10.07 8.22
N VAL A 152 8.06 9.83 9.12
CA VAL A 152 7.33 10.89 9.86
C VAL A 152 7.55 10.84 11.37
N THR A 153 7.14 11.92 12.02
CA THR A 153 7.15 12.19 13.46
C THR A 153 5.73 12.50 13.95
N ASN A 154 5.54 12.68 15.26
CA ASN A 154 4.22 13.07 15.79
C ASN A 154 3.78 14.46 15.30
N GLU A 155 4.74 15.29 14.90
CA GLU A 155 4.53 16.69 14.56
C GLU A 155 4.13 16.89 13.08
N ASN A 156 4.47 15.95 12.20
CA ASN A 156 4.32 16.15 10.75
C ASN A 156 3.57 15.04 9.99
N TYR A 157 3.11 13.98 10.67
CA TYR A 157 2.49 12.86 9.95
C TYR A 157 1.21 13.28 9.21
N GLU A 158 0.39 14.16 9.77
CA GLU A 158 -0.84 14.65 9.12
C GLU A 158 -0.51 15.41 7.82
N GLU A 159 0.44 16.35 7.88
CA GLU A 159 0.90 17.12 6.73
C GLU A 159 1.41 16.21 5.61
N VAL A 160 2.21 15.19 5.94
CA VAL A 160 2.73 14.23 4.96
C VAL A 160 1.61 13.40 4.34
N LEU A 161 0.65 12.92 5.14
CA LEU A 161 -0.48 12.16 4.63
C LEU A 161 -1.42 13.03 3.78
N ASP A 162 -1.55 14.33 4.05
CA ASP A 162 -2.41 15.25 3.29
C ASP A 162 -1.96 15.49 1.87
N GLN A 163 -0.67 15.28 1.59
CA GLN A 163 -0.15 15.31 0.22
C GLN A 163 -0.66 14.14 -0.65
N TYR A 164 -1.21 13.09 -0.02
CA TYR A 164 -1.77 11.96 -0.76
C TYR A 164 -3.10 12.34 -1.37
N PHE A 165 -3.25 12.15 -2.68
CA PHE A 165 -4.55 12.27 -3.36
C PHE A 165 -5.59 11.32 -2.74
N PHE A 166 -5.18 10.13 -2.31
CA PHE A 166 -6.05 9.21 -1.58
C PHE A 166 -5.27 8.30 -0.61
N VAL A 167 -5.77 8.19 0.62
CA VAL A 167 -5.32 7.24 1.64
C VAL A 167 -6.49 6.36 2.03
N GLY A 168 -6.47 5.10 1.60
CA GLY A 168 -7.47 4.10 1.99
C GLY A 168 -6.98 3.24 3.16
N VAL A 169 -7.88 2.42 3.71
CA VAL A 169 -7.51 1.37 4.67
C VAL A 169 -7.96 0.00 4.15
N THR A 170 -7.18 -1.02 4.46
CA THR A 170 -7.39 -2.39 3.95
C THR A 170 -8.72 -2.97 4.43
N GLU A 171 -9.16 -2.59 5.64
CA GLU A 171 -10.41 -3.03 6.25
C GLU A 171 -11.64 -2.56 5.47
N SER A 172 -11.55 -1.45 4.75
CA SER A 172 -12.61 -0.88 3.89
C SER A 172 -12.18 -0.83 2.42
N LEU A 173 -11.39 -1.83 1.99
CA LEU A 173 -10.84 -1.88 0.63
C LEU A 173 -11.94 -1.81 -0.45
N PRO A 174 -13.07 -2.54 -0.36
CA PRO A 174 -14.12 -2.45 -1.37
C PRO A 174 -14.69 -1.02 -1.51
N GLU A 175 -15.03 -0.38 -0.40
CA GLU A 175 -15.59 0.97 -0.35
C GLU A 175 -14.61 1.99 -0.92
N CYS A 176 -13.33 1.89 -0.54
CA CYS A 176 -12.26 2.71 -1.08
C CYS A 176 -12.14 2.57 -2.61
N MET A 177 -12.23 1.35 -3.13
CA MET A 177 -12.07 1.07 -4.56
C MET A 177 -13.28 1.53 -5.38
N HIS A 178 -14.49 1.41 -4.83
CA HIS A 178 -15.70 1.98 -5.42
C HIS A 178 -15.60 3.51 -5.51
N TYR A 179 -15.17 4.16 -4.43
CA TYR A 179 -14.94 5.61 -4.42
C TYR A 179 -13.88 6.04 -5.44
N LEU A 180 -12.69 5.41 -5.42
CA LEU A 180 -11.62 5.72 -6.37
C LEU A 180 -12.07 5.52 -7.82
N ALA A 181 -12.82 4.46 -8.11
CA ALA A 181 -13.36 4.24 -9.45
C ALA A 181 -14.25 5.41 -9.90
N GLY A 182 -15.13 5.90 -9.01
CA GLY A 182 -15.98 7.06 -9.27
C GLY A 182 -15.17 8.34 -9.54
N VAL A 183 -14.24 8.69 -8.65
CA VAL A 183 -13.43 9.91 -8.77
C VAL A 183 -12.50 9.88 -9.99
N LEU A 184 -12.02 8.71 -10.39
CA LEU A 184 -11.16 8.54 -11.56
C LEU A 184 -11.96 8.36 -12.86
N ASN A 185 -13.30 8.39 -12.80
CA ASN A 185 -14.19 8.06 -13.90
C ASN A 185 -13.81 6.73 -14.59
N LYS A 186 -13.56 5.71 -13.76
CA LYS A 186 -13.23 4.35 -14.18
C LYS A 186 -14.35 3.40 -13.80
N LYS A 187 -14.48 2.31 -14.56
CA LYS A 187 -15.34 1.20 -14.15
C LYS A 187 -14.67 0.46 -12.99
N CYS A 188 -15.39 0.29 -11.88
CA CYS A 188 -14.91 -0.54 -10.78
C CYS A 188 -14.91 -2.02 -11.23
N PRO A 189 -13.77 -2.72 -11.23
CA PRO A 189 -13.74 -4.16 -11.48
C PRO A 189 -14.34 -4.90 -10.27
N ASN A 190 -14.55 -6.22 -10.43
CA ASN A 190 -14.89 -7.07 -9.30
C ASN A 190 -13.72 -7.06 -8.30
N ILE A 191 -13.97 -6.54 -7.10
CA ILE A 191 -12.96 -6.43 -6.03
C ILE A 191 -12.85 -7.82 -5.38
N PRO A 192 -11.72 -8.52 -5.57
CA PRO A 192 -11.61 -9.85 -5.03
C PRO A 192 -11.42 -9.74 -3.52
N VAL A 193 -12.24 -10.46 -2.74
CA VAL A 193 -12.03 -10.61 -1.30
C VAL A 193 -10.85 -11.56 -1.09
N LEU A 194 -9.63 -11.06 -1.28
CA LEU A 194 -8.40 -11.83 -1.09
C LEU A 194 -7.86 -11.56 0.30
N ASN A 195 -7.54 -12.63 1.03
CA ASN A 195 -6.78 -12.57 2.28
C ASN A 195 -7.44 -11.69 3.35
N ARG A 196 -8.71 -11.96 3.70
CA ARG A 196 -9.15 -11.67 5.08
C ARG A 196 -8.18 -12.42 5.98
N THR A 197 -7.22 -11.71 6.54
CA THR A 197 -6.34 -12.31 7.54
C THR A 197 -7.28 -12.67 8.66
N ASN A 198 -7.46 -13.96 8.92
CA ASN A 198 -8.29 -14.39 10.03
C ASN A 198 -7.67 -13.74 11.27
N THR A 199 -8.35 -12.75 11.84
CA THR A 199 -8.04 -12.22 13.17
C THR A 199 -8.13 -13.36 14.20
N ASP A 200 -8.85 -14.44 13.89
CA ASP A 200 -8.82 -15.73 14.59
C ASP A 200 -7.59 -16.61 14.28
N SER A 201 -6.54 -16.08 13.64
CA SER A 201 -5.31 -16.83 13.50
C SER A 201 -4.76 -17.16 14.89
N ARG A 202 -4.28 -18.40 15.09
CA ARG A 202 -3.71 -18.86 16.38
C ARG A 202 -2.68 -17.88 16.97
N GLN A 203 -2.04 -17.06 16.14
CA GLN A 203 -1.09 -16.03 16.55
C GLN A 203 -1.75 -14.88 17.31
N PHE A 204 -2.87 -14.35 16.81
CA PHE A 204 -3.67 -13.35 17.55
C PHE A 204 -4.18 -13.92 18.87
N ALA A 205 -4.67 -15.17 18.85
CA ALA A 205 -5.14 -15.86 20.05
C ALA A 205 -4.03 -16.10 21.10
N SER A 206 -2.76 -16.07 20.69
CA SER A 206 -1.62 -16.23 21.60
C SER A 206 -1.14 -14.92 22.25
N LEU A 207 -1.63 -13.77 21.78
CA LEU A 207 -1.26 -12.49 22.38
C LEU A 207 -2.13 -12.20 23.60
N THR A 208 -1.49 -11.94 24.74
CA THR A 208 -2.19 -11.50 25.95
C THR A 208 -2.67 -10.05 25.80
N SER A 209 -3.64 -9.65 26.62
CA SER A 209 -4.14 -8.28 26.62
C SER A 209 -3.04 -7.27 26.98
N GLU A 210 -2.08 -7.68 27.81
CA GLU A 210 -0.92 -6.91 28.22
C GLU A 210 0.02 -6.63 27.04
N ILE A 211 0.30 -7.64 26.20
CA ILE A 211 1.15 -7.47 25.01
C ILE A 211 0.47 -6.52 24.01
N VAL A 212 -0.84 -6.66 23.79
CA VAL A 212 -1.59 -5.76 22.89
C VAL A 212 -1.58 -4.32 23.41
N LYS A 213 -1.81 -4.11 24.71
CA LYS A 213 -1.72 -2.77 25.33
C LYS A 213 -0.31 -2.17 25.19
N ARG A 214 0.72 -2.97 25.48
CA ARG A 214 2.11 -2.56 25.33
C ARG A 214 2.43 -2.20 23.87
N PHE A 215 2.01 -3.02 22.92
CA PHE A 215 2.20 -2.78 21.49
C PHE A 215 1.59 -1.45 21.08
N ARG A 216 0.34 -1.18 21.48
CA ARG A 216 -0.33 0.08 21.16
C ARG A 216 0.39 1.29 21.76
N SER A 217 0.92 1.17 22.98
CA SER A 217 1.66 2.25 23.64
C SER A 217 2.99 2.54 22.94
N GLU A 218 3.78 1.50 22.63
CA GLU A 218 5.11 1.65 22.02
C GLU A 218 5.02 2.00 20.52
N ASN A 219 3.92 1.66 19.86
CA ASN A 219 3.65 1.97 18.45
C ASN A 219 2.58 3.05 18.30
N SER A 220 2.56 4.01 19.23
CA SER A 220 1.53 5.06 19.30
C SER A 220 1.50 5.94 18.05
N LEU A 221 2.65 6.22 17.43
CA LEU A 221 2.72 7.00 16.19
C LEU A 221 2.12 6.23 15.00
N ASP A 222 2.38 4.93 14.86
CA ASP A 222 1.71 4.11 13.85
C ASP A 222 0.18 4.11 14.01
N TYR A 223 -0.31 4.07 15.25
CA TYR A 223 -1.74 4.19 15.53
C TYR A 223 -2.28 5.60 15.22
N ALA A 224 -1.53 6.67 15.52
CA ALA A 224 -1.93 8.02 15.15
C ALA A 224 -2.08 8.18 13.63
N ILE A 225 -1.11 7.66 12.86
CA ILE A 225 -1.15 7.61 11.39
C ILE A 225 -2.38 6.84 10.90
N TYR A 226 -2.62 5.65 11.46
CA TYR A 226 -3.76 4.82 11.07
C TYR A 226 -5.10 5.46 11.40
N ASP A 227 -5.25 6.00 12.60
CA ASP A 227 -6.48 6.65 13.06
C ASP A 227 -6.79 7.91 12.23
N TYR A 228 -5.75 8.68 11.87
CA TYR A 228 -5.87 9.81 10.94
C TYR A 228 -6.37 9.37 9.56
N ALA A 229 -5.75 8.34 8.98
CA ALA A 229 -6.19 7.80 7.70
C ALA A 229 -7.63 7.28 7.74
N CYS A 230 -8.02 6.58 8.81
CA CYS A 230 -9.40 6.14 9.02
C CYS A 230 -10.38 7.32 9.06
N ARG A 231 -10.05 8.38 9.80
CA ARG A 231 -10.87 9.60 9.88
C ARG A 231 -11.02 10.26 8.51
N ARG A 232 -9.91 10.52 7.83
CA ARG A 232 -9.89 11.16 6.50
C ARG A 232 -10.64 10.33 5.46
N MET A 233 -10.49 9.01 5.50
CA MET A 233 -11.24 8.09 4.62
C MET A 233 -12.74 8.18 4.89
N ARG A 234 -13.19 8.12 6.15
CA ARG A 234 -14.63 8.22 6.48
C ARG A 234 -15.23 9.56 6.04
N GLU A 235 -14.53 10.67 6.26
CA GLU A 235 -14.95 11.99 5.79
C GLU A 235 -15.09 12.01 4.26
N THR A 236 -14.08 11.49 3.56
CA THR A 236 -14.06 11.37 2.09
C THR A 236 -15.24 10.55 1.56
N LEU A 237 -15.49 9.38 2.15
CA LEU A 237 -16.58 8.48 1.74
C LEU A 237 -17.95 9.07 2.08
N SER A 238 -18.09 9.71 3.24
CA SER A 238 -19.33 10.36 3.66
C SER A 238 -19.71 11.52 2.73
N LEU A 239 -18.74 12.38 2.37
CA LEU A 239 -18.95 13.47 1.40
C LEU A 239 -19.36 12.95 0.01
N ALA A 240 -18.94 11.74 -0.34
CA ALA A 240 -19.33 11.07 -1.58
C ALA A 240 -20.68 10.31 -1.49
N GLY A 241 -21.37 10.35 -0.35
CA GLY A 241 -22.61 9.62 -0.13
C GLY A 241 -22.44 8.09 -0.02
N VAL A 242 -21.24 7.61 0.27
CA VAL A 242 -20.96 6.18 0.46
C VAL A 242 -21.15 5.83 1.94
N ASN A 243 -22.20 5.05 2.24
CA ASN A 243 -22.44 4.55 3.59
C ASN A 243 -21.34 3.53 3.98
N THR A 244 -20.50 3.88 4.95
CA THR A 244 -19.56 2.94 5.56
C THR A 244 -20.29 2.17 6.66
N THR A 245 -20.44 0.85 6.52
CA THR A 245 -20.88 0.00 7.64
C THR A 245 -19.71 -0.15 8.61
N SER A 246 -19.84 0.44 9.81
CA SER A 246 -18.93 0.29 10.95
C SER A 246 -18.90 -1.14 11.47
#